data_AF-A0A3D6DG07-F1
#
_entry.id   AF-A0A3D6DG07-F1
#
_cell.length_a   1.000
_cell.length_b   1.000
_cell.length_c   1.000
_cell.angle_alpha   90.00
_cell.angle_beta   90.00
_cell.angle_gamma   90.00
#
_symmetry.space_group_name_H-M   'P 1'
#
loop_
_entity.id
_entity.type
_entity.pdbx_description
1 polymer ?
#
loop_
_entity_poly.entity_id
_entity_poly.type
_entity_poly.pdbx_seq_one_letter_code
_entity_poly.pdbx_strand_id
1 'polypeptide(L)'
;SGYAETPTSRRQYILHYFGEEFDPNAGPGWDMDDNARNPPESYAGQETVVHLLKLVKATGGKRRGGFLCDILLDKETQETSTYGGSEEVSEFKGTGIATADVDEWAGIIRQITLGGFLQKKTEEFGVLSLTEKGEAYLANPTAFTLYRPKPMRVSTTSEAVSGAALDQPLFDLLKALRKDEADRLDLPPFVVFSDVSLEEMATHYPCNDDELLMINGVGSSKVRKFGAPFLKLIKGYVEEEEIDRPSDTVVRSVAGRNVSKVTIIQKLDRRMSLEDIAAAQKSSVDELLGMIEGIVASGTKVGLDYIIEEYLDEDSIEELWECFMESENGTTDEVLNEMEDAYSEEEIRLVRIKFMSEVAN
;
A
#
# COMPACT_ATOMS: atom_id res chain seq x y z
N SER A 1 4.74 -8.47 -0.97
CA SER A 1 3.57 -8.61 -0.09
C SER A 1 3.73 -9.74 0.92
N GLY A 2 3.90 -11.00 0.50
CA GLY A 2 3.69 -12.15 1.40
C GLY A 2 4.49 -12.27 2.71
N TYR A 3 5.72 -11.78 2.80
CA TYR A 3 6.48 -11.77 4.06
C TYR A 3 6.01 -10.68 5.04
N ALA A 4 5.71 -9.48 4.53
CA ALA A 4 5.32 -8.35 5.37
C ALA A 4 3.96 -8.61 6.05
N GLU A 5 3.04 -9.23 5.30
CA GLU A 5 1.65 -9.52 5.68
C GLU A 5 1.48 -10.88 6.39
N THR A 6 2.55 -11.67 6.57
CA THR A 6 2.37 -13.01 7.16
C THR A 6 1.93 -12.91 8.62
N PRO A 7 0.88 -13.63 9.04
CA PRO A 7 0.48 -13.68 10.44
C PRO A 7 1.24 -14.76 11.24
N THR A 8 2.03 -15.59 10.58
CA THR A 8 2.85 -16.66 11.20
C THR A 8 4.27 -16.16 11.51
N SER A 9 5.08 -16.97 12.22
CA SER A 9 6.49 -16.64 12.50
C SER A 9 7.21 -16.16 11.25
N ARG A 10 7.83 -14.98 11.34
CA ARG A 10 8.60 -14.41 10.23
C ARG A 10 9.80 -15.28 9.87
N ARG A 11 10.40 -15.91 10.87
CA ARG A 11 11.52 -16.83 10.65
C ARG A 11 11.09 -18.08 9.90
N GLN A 12 9.94 -18.66 10.29
CA GLN A 12 9.38 -19.81 9.57
C GLN A 12 9.14 -19.47 8.10
N TYR A 13 8.60 -18.27 7.82
CA TYR A 13 8.37 -17.81 6.45
C TYR A 13 9.66 -17.76 5.62
N ILE A 14 10.72 -17.15 6.15
CA ILE A 14 12.01 -17.01 5.46
C ILE A 14 12.64 -18.38 5.22
N LEU A 15 12.67 -19.24 6.23
CA LEU A 15 13.30 -20.56 6.12
C LEU A 15 12.56 -21.45 5.11
N HIS A 16 11.23 -21.45 5.16
CA HIS A 16 10.42 -22.17 4.17
C HIS A 16 10.69 -21.70 2.73
N TYR A 17 10.91 -20.39 2.52
CA TYR A 17 11.28 -19.86 1.20
C TYR A 17 12.58 -20.47 0.65
N PHE A 18 13.54 -20.79 1.53
CA PHE A 18 14.80 -21.44 1.16
C PHE A 18 14.75 -22.98 1.25
N GLY A 19 13.57 -23.56 1.49
CA GLY A 19 13.39 -25.00 1.60
C GLY A 19 13.83 -25.60 2.95
N GLU A 20 13.97 -24.77 3.97
CA GLU A 20 14.31 -25.19 5.33
C GLU A 20 13.06 -25.25 6.22
N GLU A 21 13.05 -26.20 7.16
CA GLU A 21 11.99 -26.34 8.16
C GLU A 21 12.34 -25.60 9.46
N PHE A 22 11.32 -25.05 10.10
CA PHE A 22 11.45 -24.39 11.40
C PHE A 22 10.21 -24.61 12.24
N ASP A 23 10.42 -24.95 13.52
CA ASP A 23 9.34 -25.06 14.50
C ASP A 23 9.09 -23.67 15.12
N PRO A 24 7.94 -23.03 14.83
CA PRO A 24 7.63 -21.69 15.32
C PRO A 24 7.25 -21.65 16.81
N ASN A 25 7.13 -22.79 17.48
CA ASN A 25 6.73 -22.88 18.90
C ASN A 25 7.85 -23.39 19.81
N ALA A 26 8.82 -24.13 19.27
CA ALA A 26 9.89 -24.75 20.08
C ALA A 26 11.29 -24.66 19.47
N GLY A 27 11.45 -24.13 18.25
CA GLY A 27 12.75 -23.99 17.59
C GLY A 27 13.69 -23.02 18.34
N PRO A 28 15.03 -23.18 18.27
CA PRO A 28 15.95 -22.25 18.92
C PRO A 28 15.71 -20.80 18.46
N GLY A 29 15.35 -19.90 19.38
CA GLY A 29 15.01 -18.51 19.06
C GLY A 29 13.66 -18.34 18.35
N TRP A 30 12.68 -19.19 18.64
CA TRP A 30 11.31 -19.10 18.13
C TRP A 30 10.60 -17.80 18.54
N ASP A 31 10.94 -17.23 19.68
CA ASP A 31 10.39 -15.99 20.26
C ASP A 31 11.09 -14.71 19.76
N MET A 32 12.01 -14.83 18.81
CA MET A 32 12.84 -13.69 18.36
C MET A 32 12.14 -12.80 17.33
N ASP A 33 10.99 -13.19 16.78
CA ASP A 33 10.22 -12.36 15.84
C ASP A 33 8.94 -11.75 16.46
N ASP A 34 8.49 -10.64 15.90
CA ASP A 34 7.35 -9.85 16.37
C ASP A 34 6.02 -10.60 16.29
N ASN A 35 5.84 -11.53 15.35
CA ASN A 35 4.65 -12.36 15.30
C ASN A 35 4.67 -13.44 16.39
N ALA A 36 5.85 -13.93 16.77
CA ALA A 36 5.98 -14.83 17.93
C ALA A 36 5.78 -14.09 19.27
N ARG A 37 6.30 -12.86 19.41
CA ARG A 37 6.17 -12.07 20.64
C ARG A 37 4.79 -11.43 20.81
N ASN A 38 4.15 -11.05 19.71
CA ASN A 38 2.82 -10.45 19.69
C ASN A 38 1.95 -11.22 18.70
N PRO A 39 1.48 -12.43 19.08
CA PRO A 39 0.72 -13.28 18.17
C PRO A 39 -0.59 -12.59 17.73
N PRO A 40 -0.92 -12.61 16.43
CA PRO A 40 -2.21 -12.13 15.94
C PRO A 40 -3.38 -12.94 16.48
N GLU A 41 -4.59 -12.42 16.30
CA GLU A 41 -5.83 -13.13 16.63
C GLU A 41 -5.85 -14.48 15.91
N SER A 42 -6.15 -15.55 16.66
CA SER A 42 -6.17 -16.92 16.17
C SER A 42 -7.53 -17.56 16.33
N TYR A 43 -7.88 -18.49 15.44
CA TYR A 43 -9.14 -19.23 15.47
C TYR A 43 -8.95 -20.69 15.02
N ALA A 44 -9.93 -21.53 15.32
CA ALA A 44 -9.93 -22.93 14.90
C ALA A 44 -10.11 -23.01 13.38
N GLY A 45 -9.11 -23.53 12.67
CA GLY A 45 -9.05 -23.56 11.21
C GLY A 45 -9.21 -24.94 10.58
N GLN A 46 -9.37 -26.01 11.36
CA GLN A 46 -9.38 -27.40 10.87
C GLN A 46 -10.36 -27.60 9.69
N GLU A 47 -11.61 -27.14 9.81
CA GLU A 47 -12.61 -27.29 8.74
C GLU A 47 -12.20 -26.52 7.47
N THR A 48 -11.73 -25.28 7.64
CA THR A 48 -11.22 -24.45 6.54
C THR A 48 -10.04 -25.10 5.81
N VAL A 49 -9.10 -25.69 6.56
CA VAL A 49 -7.94 -26.40 5.97
C VAL A 49 -8.42 -27.61 5.18
N VAL A 50 -9.26 -28.47 5.78
CA VAL A 50 -9.79 -29.66 5.10
C VAL A 50 -10.52 -29.25 3.81
N HIS A 51 -11.32 -28.20 3.87
CA HIS A 51 -12.07 -27.70 2.72
C HIS A 51 -11.15 -27.24 1.58
N LEU A 52 -10.13 -26.43 1.88
CA LEU A 52 -9.16 -25.99 0.88
C LEU A 52 -8.36 -27.18 0.30
N LEU A 53 -7.90 -28.11 1.13
CA LEU A 53 -7.13 -29.26 0.66
C LEU A 53 -7.96 -30.17 -0.27
N LYS A 54 -9.28 -30.31 -0.01
CA LYS A 54 -10.20 -31.00 -0.93
C LYS A 54 -10.32 -30.27 -2.27
N LEU A 55 -10.43 -28.95 -2.28
CA LEU A 55 -10.45 -28.17 -3.52
C LEU A 55 -9.13 -28.31 -4.31
N VAL A 56 -7.98 -28.27 -3.63
CA VAL A 56 -6.67 -28.52 -4.28
C VAL A 56 -6.64 -29.92 -4.91
N LYS A 57 -7.21 -30.91 -4.24
CA LYS A 57 -7.32 -32.28 -4.76
C LYS A 57 -8.26 -32.37 -5.97
N ALA A 58 -9.43 -31.74 -5.91
CA ALA A 58 -10.42 -31.69 -7.00
C ALA A 58 -9.86 -30.99 -8.26
N THR A 59 -8.98 -30.02 -8.08
CA THR A 59 -8.28 -29.36 -9.21
C THR A 59 -7.07 -30.15 -9.72
N GLY A 60 -6.80 -31.34 -9.16
CA GLY A 60 -5.66 -32.20 -9.49
C GLY A 60 -4.30 -31.59 -9.15
N GLY A 61 -4.25 -30.57 -8.28
CA GLY A 61 -3.01 -29.86 -7.94
C GLY A 61 -2.38 -29.07 -9.10
N LYS A 62 -3.20 -28.65 -10.08
CA LYS A 62 -2.75 -27.98 -11.32
C LYS A 62 -3.11 -26.50 -11.36
N ARG A 63 -3.55 -25.93 -10.24
CA ARG A 63 -4.06 -24.56 -10.18
C ARG A 63 -3.26 -23.73 -9.19
N ARG A 64 -3.16 -22.44 -9.49
CA ARG A 64 -2.50 -21.44 -8.63
C ARG A 64 -3.47 -20.99 -7.53
N GLY A 65 -2.93 -20.44 -6.45
CA GLY A 65 -3.73 -19.97 -5.31
C GLY A 65 -4.84 -18.99 -5.70
N GLY A 66 -4.60 -18.08 -6.65
CA GLY A 66 -5.62 -17.12 -7.12
C GLY A 66 -6.88 -17.80 -7.66
N PHE A 67 -6.73 -18.82 -8.50
CA PHE A 67 -7.87 -19.61 -9.01
C PHE A 67 -8.65 -20.28 -7.87
N LEU A 68 -7.96 -20.82 -6.86
CA LEU A 68 -8.62 -21.45 -5.71
C LEU A 68 -9.43 -20.43 -4.90
N CYS A 69 -8.88 -19.23 -4.69
CA CYS A 69 -9.61 -18.12 -4.06
C CYS A 69 -10.84 -17.73 -4.89
N ASP A 70 -10.69 -17.59 -6.21
CA ASP A 70 -11.77 -17.18 -7.09
C ASP A 70 -12.92 -18.19 -7.10
N ILE A 71 -12.63 -19.50 -7.06
CA ILE A 71 -13.67 -20.54 -6.89
C ILE A 71 -14.38 -20.38 -5.54
N LEU A 72 -13.62 -20.32 -4.43
CA LEU A 72 -14.20 -20.23 -3.09
C LEU A 72 -15.07 -18.99 -2.89
N LEU A 73 -14.78 -17.92 -3.61
CA LEU A 73 -15.48 -16.63 -3.52
C LEU A 73 -16.49 -16.39 -4.65
N ASP A 74 -16.70 -17.39 -5.51
CA ASP A 74 -17.58 -17.31 -6.69
C ASP A 74 -17.27 -16.11 -7.61
N LYS A 75 -15.98 -15.83 -7.82
CA LYS A 75 -15.52 -14.81 -8.75
C LYS A 75 -15.47 -15.35 -10.16
N GLU A 76 -16.18 -14.67 -11.05
CA GLU A 76 -16.15 -14.98 -12.48
C GLU A 76 -14.91 -14.35 -13.14
N THR A 77 -14.04 -15.20 -13.64
CA THR A 77 -12.85 -14.85 -14.41
C THR A 77 -12.75 -15.78 -15.61
N GLN A 78 -11.97 -15.43 -16.62
CA GLN A 78 -11.75 -16.30 -17.78
C GLN A 78 -11.26 -17.69 -17.37
N GLU A 79 -10.45 -17.80 -16.32
CA GLU A 79 -9.95 -19.08 -15.80
C GLU A 79 -11.06 -19.87 -15.07
N THR A 80 -11.88 -19.24 -14.21
CA THR A 80 -12.96 -19.93 -13.48
C THR A 80 -14.13 -20.33 -14.37
N SER A 81 -14.45 -19.56 -15.42
CA SER A 81 -15.46 -19.96 -16.41
C SER A 81 -14.98 -21.18 -17.22
N THR A 82 -13.68 -21.26 -17.54
CA THR A 82 -13.13 -22.36 -18.34
C THR A 82 -12.94 -23.65 -17.52
N TYR A 83 -12.49 -23.53 -16.28
CA TYR A 83 -12.02 -24.68 -15.50
C TYR A 83 -12.74 -24.91 -14.18
N GLY A 84 -13.61 -23.98 -13.75
CA GLY A 84 -14.39 -24.10 -12.52
C GLY A 84 -15.70 -24.88 -12.68
N GLY A 85 -16.07 -25.25 -13.91
CA GLY A 85 -17.35 -25.92 -14.22
C GLY A 85 -17.35 -27.45 -14.07
N SER A 86 -16.23 -28.09 -13.73
CA SER A 86 -16.23 -29.54 -13.48
C SER A 86 -17.04 -29.87 -12.24
N GLU A 87 -17.72 -31.03 -12.25
CA GLU A 87 -18.57 -31.48 -11.15
C GLU A 87 -17.84 -31.41 -9.79
N GLU A 88 -16.61 -31.93 -9.75
CA GLU A 88 -15.73 -31.94 -8.57
C GLU A 88 -15.30 -30.55 -8.08
N VAL A 89 -15.25 -29.52 -8.94
CA VAL A 89 -14.80 -28.17 -8.54
C VAL A 89 -16.00 -27.26 -8.24
N SER A 90 -17.13 -27.50 -8.93
CA SER A 90 -18.33 -26.70 -8.80
C SER A 90 -18.94 -26.71 -7.39
N GLU A 91 -18.76 -27.79 -6.62
CA GLU A 91 -19.24 -27.90 -5.23
C GLU A 91 -18.58 -26.88 -4.27
N PHE A 92 -17.42 -26.34 -4.64
CA PHE A 92 -16.68 -25.38 -3.84
C PHE A 92 -17.04 -23.92 -4.15
N LYS A 93 -17.81 -23.67 -5.23
CA LYS A 93 -18.15 -22.31 -5.66
C LYS A 93 -18.90 -21.55 -4.57
N GLY A 94 -18.37 -20.40 -4.17
CA GLY A 94 -18.99 -19.51 -3.17
C GLY A 94 -18.97 -20.02 -1.72
N THR A 95 -18.48 -21.25 -1.48
CA THR A 95 -18.46 -21.85 -0.14
C THR A 95 -17.52 -21.12 0.84
N GLY A 96 -16.56 -20.37 0.32
CA GLY A 96 -15.61 -19.59 1.11
C GLY A 96 -16.10 -18.21 1.53
N ILE A 97 -17.22 -17.71 0.98
CA ILE A 97 -17.75 -16.37 1.25
C ILE A 97 -18.12 -16.20 2.73
N ALA A 98 -18.69 -17.22 3.35
CA ALA A 98 -19.03 -17.20 4.78
C ALA A 98 -17.82 -17.42 5.71
N THR A 99 -16.65 -17.77 5.14
CA THR A 99 -15.45 -18.11 5.91
C THR A 99 -14.48 -16.94 6.01
N ALA A 100 -14.18 -16.29 4.87
CA ALA A 100 -13.13 -15.29 4.75
C ALA A 100 -13.29 -14.48 3.44
N ASP A 101 -12.73 -13.26 3.39
CA ASP A 101 -12.66 -12.44 2.18
C ASP A 101 -11.47 -12.82 1.25
N VAL A 102 -11.32 -12.08 0.14
CA VAL A 102 -10.29 -12.31 -0.89
C VAL A 102 -8.88 -12.29 -0.32
N ASP A 103 -8.58 -11.29 0.48
CA ASP A 103 -7.24 -11.04 1.01
C ASP A 103 -6.92 -12.02 2.14
N GLU A 104 -7.92 -12.37 2.94
CA GLU A 104 -7.83 -13.41 3.96
C GLU A 104 -7.58 -14.80 3.35
N TRP A 105 -8.23 -15.17 2.24
CA TRP A 105 -8.00 -16.47 1.58
C TRP A 105 -6.57 -16.65 1.07
N ALA A 106 -5.96 -15.61 0.51
CA ALA A 106 -4.55 -15.64 0.13
C ALA A 106 -3.63 -15.84 1.35
N GLY A 107 -3.99 -15.26 2.49
CA GLY A 107 -3.35 -15.49 3.80
C GLY A 107 -3.48 -16.93 4.29
N ILE A 108 -4.69 -17.50 4.22
CA ILE A 108 -4.99 -18.88 4.64
C ILE A 108 -4.17 -19.89 3.82
N ILE A 109 -4.16 -19.74 2.49
CA ILE A 109 -3.37 -20.61 1.60
C ILE A 109 -1.88 -20.57 1.96
N ARG A 110 -1.33 -19.38 2.27
CA ARG A 110 0.06 -19.22 2.73
C ARG A 110 0.32 -19.96 4.03
N GLN A 111 -0.55 -19.83 5.04
CA GLN A 111 -0.40 -20.50 6.33
C GLN A 111 -0.40 -22.04 6.17
N ILE A 112 -1.27 -22.56 5.31
CA ILE A 112 -1.36 -24.00 5.04
C ILE A 112 -0.13 -24.51 4.26
N THR A 113 0.43 -23.68 3.37
CA THR A 113 1.69 -23.96 2.67
C THR A 113 2.88 -23.97 3.63
N LEU A 114 2.99 -22.98 4.51
CA LEU A 114 4.04 -22.92 5.55
C LEU A 114 3.93 -24.05 6.58
N GLY A 115 2.70 -24.48 6.87
CA GLY A 115 2.42 -25.69 7.65
C GLY A 115 2.84 -26.99 6.94
N GLY A 116 3.26 -26.92 5.68
CA GLY A 116 3.77 -28.04 4.90
C GLY A 116 2.70 -28.96 4.34
N PHE A 117 1.42 -28.58 4.34
CA PHE A 117 0.33 -29.39 3.76
C PHE A 117 0.19 -29.19 2.25
N LEU A 118 0.59 -28.01 1.79
CA LEU A 118 0.67 -27.66 0.37
C LEU A 118 2.12 -27.37 0.00
N GLN A 119 2.46 -27.69 -1.24
CA GLN A 119 3.72 -27.29 -1.85
C GLN A 119 3.45 -26.49 -3.11
N LYS A 120 4.30 -25.49 -3.35
CA LYS A 120 4.29 -24.69 -4.57
C LYS A 120 5.31 -25.26 -5.55
N LYS A 121 4.87 -25.65 -6.74
CA LYS A 121 5.76 -26.12 -7.79
C LYS A 121 6.31 -24.95 -8.61
N THR A 122 7.55 -24.57 -8.34
CA THR A 122 8.22 -23.43 -9.00
C THR A 122 8.36 -23.64 -10.52
N GLU A 123 8.60 -24.88 -10.96
CA GLU A 123 8.75 -25.24 -12.37
C GLU A 123 7.42 -25.22 -13.15
N GLU A 124 6.29 -25.33 -12.45
CA GLU A 124 4.94 -25.34 -13.03
C GLU A 124 4.22 -24.00 -12.73
N PHE A 125 4.91 -22.87 -12.88
CA PHE A 125 4.36 -21.52 -12.69
C PHE A 125 3.69 -21.27 -11.33
N GLY A 126 4.09 -22.02 -10.30
CA GLY A 126 3.62 -21.82 -8.93
C GLY A 126 2.24 -22.40 -8.64
N VAL A 127 1.82 -23.46 -9.34
CA VAL A 127 0.66 -24.28 -8.96
C VAL A 127 0.84 -24.90 -7.59
N LEU A 128 -0.28 -25.14 -6.90
CA LEU A 128 -0.32 -25.72 -5.57
C LEU A 128 -0.75 -27.19 -5.66
N SER A 129 0.00 -28.07 -5.02
CA SER A 129 -0.36 -29.48 -4.87
C SER A 129 -0.26 -29.91 -3.40
N LEU A 130 -0.99 -30.96 -3.03
CA LEU A 130 -0.84 -31.59 -1.72
C LEU A 130 0.57 -32.17 -1.56
N THR A 131 1.11 -32.06 -0.35
CA THR A 131 2.28 -32.85 0.08
C THR A 131 1.82 -34.18 0.66
N GLU A 132 2.76 -35.09 0.96
CA GLU A 132 2.44 -36.30 1.73
C GLU A 132 1.77 -35.98 3.07
N LYS A 133 2.22 -34.91 3.74
CA LYS A 133 1.61 -34.39 4.97
C LYS A 133 0.18 -33.89 4.73
N GLY A 134 -0.07 -33.21 3.61
CA GLY A 134 -1.41 -32.75 3.20
C GLY A 134 -2.39 -33.90 2.97
N GLU A 135 -1.95 -34.94 2.26
CA GLU A 135 -2.76 -36.15 2.03
C GLU A 135 -3.05 -36.90 3.34
N ALA A 136 -2.03 -37.06 4.20
CA ALA A 136 -2.21 -37.68 5.51
C ALA A 136 -3.18 -36.89 6.42
N TYR A 137 -3.11 -35.55 6.38
CA TYR A 137 -4.02 -34.69 7.12
C TYR A 137 -5.46 -34.77 6.59
N LEU A 138 -5.66 -34.85 5.27
CA LEU A 138 -6.99 -35.07 4.71
C LEU A 138 -7.61 -36.41 5.14
N ALA A 139 -6.79 -37.46 5.28
CA ALA A 139 -7.24 -38.77 5.72
C ALA A 139 -7.60 -38.80 7.22
N ASN A 140 -6.88 -38.05 8.06
CA ASN A 140 -7.13 -37.95 9.49
C ASN A 140 -6.91 -36.52 10.01
N PRO A 141 -7.90 -35.63 9.86
CA PRO A 141 -7.75 -34.23 10.23
C PRO A 141 -7.54 -34.04 11.74
N THR A 142 -6.50 -33.31 12.11
CA THR A 142 -6.21 -32.90 13.49
C THR A 142 -6.49 -31.41 13.68
N ALA A 143 -6.54 -30.96 14.93
CA ALA A 143 -6.69 -29.54 15.22
C ALA A 143 -5.62 -28.71 14.48
N PHE A 144 -6.06 -27.61 13.88
CA PHE A 144 -5.21 -26.65 13.19
C PHE A 144 -5.66 -25.24 13.57
N THR A 145 -4.71 -24.40 13.93
CA THR A 145 -4.95 -22.99 14.30
C THR A 145 -4.60 -22.11 13.12
N LEU A 146 -5.56 -21.30 12.67
CA LEU A 146 -5.33 -20.23 11.71
C LEU A 146 -5.21 -18.91 12.44
N TYR A 147 -4.45 -18.00 11.84
CA TYR A 147 -4.27 -16.65 12.33
C TYR A 147 -4.89 -15.66 11.36
N ARG A 148 -5.64 -14.68 11.88
CA ARG A 148 -6.10 -13.57 11.07
C ARG A 148 -4.91 -12.67 10.72
N PRO A 149 -4.87 -12.11 9.50
CA PRO A 149 -3.94 -11.02 9.25
C PRO A 149 -4.20 -9.94 10.30
N LYS A 150 -3.13 -9.44 10.95
CA LYS A 150 -3.28 -8.17 11.67
C LYS A 150 -3.81 -7.19 10.62
N PRO A 151 -4.86 -6.40 10.92
CA PRO A 151 -5.20 -5.32 10.02
C PRO A 151 -3.90 -4.58 9.77
N MET A 152 -3.45 -4.56 8.51
CA MET A 152 -2.60 -3.47 8.10
C MET A 152 -3.41 -2.27 8.55
N ARG A 153 -2.84 -1.42 9.41
CA ARG A 153 -3.32 -0.05 9.50
C ARG A 153 -3.11 0.55 8.11
N VAL A 154 -3.98 0.17 7.16
CA VAL A 154 -4.49 1.05 6.16
C VAL A 154 -5.00 2.18 7.01
N SER A 155 -4.40 3.35 6.85
CA SER A 155 -4.88 4.55 7.51
C SER A 155 -6.20 4.98 6.85
N THR A 156 -7.17 4.08 6.79
CA THR A 156 -8.59 4.42 6.85
C THR A 156 -8.84 4.80 8.29
N THR A 157 -8.77 6.10 8.55
CA THR A 157 -9.41 6.85 9.63
C THR A 157 -9.39 6.26 11.04
N SER A 158 -8.98 7.11 11.99
CA SER A 158 -9.43 7.06 13.38
C SER A 158 -9.11 5.78 14.17
N GLU A 159 -7.82 5.51 14.40
CA GLU A 159 -7.45 5.00 15.71
C GLU A 159 -6.72 6.13 16.43
N ALA A 160 -7.48 6.84 17.25
CA ALA A 160 -6.99 7.76 18.25
C ALA A 160 -5.83 7.11 19.00
N VAL A 161 -4.62 7.49 18.60
CA VAL A 161 -3.57 7.71 19.59
C VAL A 161 -4.19 8.76 20.50
N SER A 162 -4.46 8.36 21.73
CA SER A 162 -5.06 9.22 22.75
C SER A 162 -4.48 10.64 22.70
N GLY A 163 -5.30 11.62 22.31
CA GLY A 163 -5.28 12.92 22.97
C GLY A 163 -4.82 14.17 22.23
N ALA A 164 -4.60 14.20 20.91
CA ALA A 164 -4.42 15.48 20.21
C ALA A 164 -5.62 15.73 19.29
N ALA A 165 -6.56 16.54 19.77
CA ALA A 165 -7.54 17.16 18.89
C ALA A 165 -6.80 18.15 17.97
N LEU A 166 -7.29 18.33 16.74
CA LEU A 166 -6.79 19.37 15.84
C LEU A 166 -6.82 20.72 16.56
N ASP A 167 -5.66 21.37 16.67
CA ASP A 167 -5.57 22.74 17.16
C ASP A 167 -6.00 23.70 16.05
N GLN A 168 -7.26 24.13 16.12
CA GLN A 168 -7.84 25.02 15.11
C GLN A 168 -7.10 26.36 15.01
N PRO A 169 -6.76 27.06 16.11
CA PRO A 169 -5.93 28.27 16.03
C PRO A 169 -4.60 28.07 15.30
N LEU A 170 -3.85 27.01 15.62
CA LEU A 170 -2.59 26.73 14.94
C LEU A 170 -2.81 26.39 13.46
N PHE A 171 -3.85 25.62 13.15
CA PHE A 171 -4.20 25.31 11.76
C PHE A 171 -4.49 26.57 10.94
N ASP A 172 -5.25 27.52 11.48
CA ASP A 172 -5.56 28.79 10.81
C ASP A 172 -4.29 29.63 10.58
N LEU A 173 -3.37 29.66 11.56
CA LEU A 173 -2.06 30.30 11.44
C LEU A 173 -1.20 29.64 10.35
N LEU A 174 -1.19 28.31 10.29
CA LEU A 174 -0.47 27.55 9.28
C LEU A 174 -1.06 27.78 7.87
N LYS A 175 -2.38 27.90 7.74
CA LYS A 175 -3.03 28.25 6.46
C LYS A 175 -2.66 29.66 6.00
N ALA A 176 -2.63 30.63 6.91
CA ALA A 176 -2.20 31.98 6.60
C ALA A 176 -0.72 32.00 6.15
N LEU A 177 0.17 31.34 6.91
CA LEU A 177 1.59 31.25 6.54
C LEU A 177 1.79 30.54 5.19
N ARG A 178 1.02 29.47 4.92
CA ARG A 178 1.08 28.79 3.63
C ARG A 178 0.75 29.72 2.49
N LYS A 179 -0.31 30.52 2.64
CA LYS A 179 -0.70 31.50 1.63
C LYS A 179 0.41 32.53 1.42
N ASP A 180 0.96 33.09 2.50
CA ASP A 180 2.04 34.07 2.41
C ASP A 180 3.29 33.51 1.71
N GLU A 181 3.67 32.26 2.01
CA GLU A 181 4.80 31.61 1.35
C GLU A 181 4.52 31.25 -0.12
N ALA A 182 3.29 30.87 -0.45
CA ALA A 182 2.85 30.63 -1.82
C ALA A 182 2.88 31.93 -2.65
N ASP A 183 2.26 32.99 -2.14
CA ASP A 183 2.23 34.31 -2.78
C ASP A 183 3.65 34.86 -2.98
N ARG A 184 4.55 34.65 -2.01
CA ARG A 184 5.96 35.07 -2.09
C ARG A 184 6.73 34.34 -3.20
N LEU A 185 6.36 33.11 -3.49
CA LEU A 185 7.02 32.24 -4.46
C LEU A 185 6.28 32.17 -5.80
N ASP A 186 5.16 32.89 -5.94
CA ASP A 186 4.28 32.85 -7.10
C ASP A 186 3.80 31.42 -7.39
N LEU A 187 3.44 30.69 -6.33
CA LEU A 187 2.99 29.29 -6.40
C LEU A 187 1.57 29.14 -5.82
N PRO A 188 0.78 28.17 -6.30
CA PRO A 188 -0.45 27.80 -5.63
C PRO A 188 -0.21 27.32 -4.19
N PRO A 189 -1.08 27.65 -3.22
CA PRO A 189 -0.90 27.26 -1.82
C PRO A 189 -0.70 25.75 -1.60
N PHE A 190 -1.46 24.90 -2.30
CA PHE A 190 -1.41 23.45 -2.14
C PHE A 190 -0.03 22.84 -2.49
N VAL A 191 0.77 23.54 -3.32
CA VAL A 191 2.12 23.12 -3.69
C VAL A 191 3.07 23.16 -2.49
N VAL A 192 2.92 24.16 -1.62
CA VAL A 192 3.73 24.34 -0.41
C VAL A 192 3.44 23.17 0.55
N PHE A 193 2.22 23.09 1.07
CA PHE A 193 1.73 21.98 1.90
C PHE A 193 0.24 21.76 1.65
N SER A 194 -0.22 20.50 1.59
CA SER A 194 -1.64 20.20 1.48
C SER A 194 -2.37 20.50 2.79
N ASP A 195 -3.70 20.64 2.74
CA ASP A 195 -4.52 20.83 3.96
C ASP A 195 -4.31 19.68 4.95
N VAL A 196 -4.22 18.44 4.45
CA VAL A 196 -3.92 17.26 5.27
C VAL A 196 -2.58 17.40 6.01
N SER A 197 -1.52 17.90 5.34
CA SER A 197 -0.24 18.12 6.00
C SER A 197 -0.35 19.20 7.09
N LEU A 198 -1.11 20.27 6.87
CA LEU A 198 -1.30 21.33 7.85
C LEU A 198 -2.11 20.87 9.06
N GLU A 199 -3.16 20.06 8.86
CA GLU A 199 -3.95 19.46 9.93
C GLU A 199 -3.07 18.54 10.80
N GLU A 200 -2.23 17.71 10.18
CA GLU A 200 -1.28 16.87 10.92
C GLU A 200 -0.22 17.69 11.66
N MET A 201 0.29 18.79 11.08
CA MET A 201 1.20 19.70 11.78
C MET A 201 0.54 20.35 13.00
N ALA A 202 -0.72 20.78 12.88
CA ALA A 202 -1.50 21.37 13.98
C ALA A 202 -1.88 20.34 15.06
N THR A 203 -1.85 19.06 14.73
CA THR A 203 -2.12 17.96 15.67
C THR A 203 -0.85 17.49 16.39
N HIS A 204 0.28 17.44 15.68
CA HIS A 204 1.52 16.82 16.16
C HIS A 204 2.62 17.81 16.57
N TYR A 205 2.48 19.10 16.26
CA TYR A 205 3.42 20.16 16.63
C TYR A 205 4.89 19.84 16.32
N PRO A 206 5.23 19.52 15.04
CA PRO A 206 6.61 19.23 14.67
C PRO A 206 7.50 20.46 14.88
N CYS A 207 8.57 20.31 15.65
CA CYS A 207 9.54 21.37 15.96
C CYS A 207 10.94 21.07 15.42
N ASN A 208 11.11 20.11 14.53
CA ASN A 208 12.36 19.94 13.80
C ASN A 208 12.11 19.25 12.45
N ASP A 209 13.13 19.29 11.59
CA ASP A 209 13.08 18.72 10.24
C ASP A 209 12.71 17.23 10.26
N ASP A 210 13.20 16.45 11.23
CA ASP A 210 12.92 15.02 11.34
C ASP A 210 11.45 14.77 11.70
N GLU A 211 10.88 15.54 12.63
CA GLU A 211 9.45 15.48 12.97
C GLU A 211 8.58 15.95 11.80
N LEU A 212 9.02 16.98 11.06
CA LEU A 212 8.29 17.49 9.90
C LEU A 212 8.29 16.48 8.74
N LEU A 213 9.37 15.72 8.56
CA LEU A 213 9.46 14.61 7.61
C LEU A 213 8.48 13.46 7.92
N MET A 214 7.98 13.37 9.15
CA MET A 214 7.02 12.35 9.55
C MET A 214 5.57 12.72 9.23
N ILE A 215 5.33 13.98 8.86
CA ILE A 215 4.01 14.46 8.44
C ILE A 215 3.68 13.92 7.05
N ASN A 216 2.44 13.47 6.88
CA ASN A 216 1.94 12.94 5.63
C ASN A 216 2.01 14.00 4.51
N GLY A 217 2.45 13.60 3.32
CA GLY A 217 2.64 14.51 2.18
C GLY A 217 3.87 15.44 2.30
N VAL A 218 4.71 15.26 3.32
CA VAL A 218 5.92 16.07 3.51
C VAL A 218 7.18 15.26 3.19
N GLY A 219 7.76 15.55 2.03
CA GLY A 219 9.04 15.00 1.60
C GLY A 219 10.24 15.87 1.98
N SER A 220 11.44 15.31 1.85
CA SER A 220 12.71 16.02 2.13
C SER A 220 12.90 17.30 1.32
N SER A 221 12.40 17.35 0.08
CA SER A 221 12.40 18.57 -0.74
C SER A 221 11.54 19.67 -0.12
N LYS A 222 10.31 19.35 0.31
CA LYS A 222 9.41 20.32 0.94
C LYS A 222 9.95 20.83 2.27
N VAL A 223 10.55 19.96 3.08
CA VAL A 223 11.23 20.39 4.32
C VAL A 223 12.33 21.39 4.01
N ARG A 224 13.16 21.11 3.00
CA ARG A 224 14.25 22.01 2.60
C ARG A 224 13.76 23.34 2.02
N LYS A 225 12.73 23.31 1.17
CA LYS A 225 12.21 24.51 0.46
C LYS A 225 11.31 25.36 1.35
N PHE A 226 10.40 24.73 2.09
CA PHE A 226 9.29 25.39 2.77
C PHE A 226 9.29 25.18 4.29
N GLY A 227 10.03 24.21 4.83
CA GLY A 227 9.89 23.81 6.24
C GLY A 227 10.30 24.85 7.28
N ALA A 228 11.33 25.66 7.01
CA ALA A 228 11.90 26.61 7.98
C ALA A 228 10.88 27.61 8.57
N PRO A 229 10.07 28.35 7.77
CA PRO A 229 9.07 29.26 8.31
C PRO A 229 7.99 28.55 9.14
N PHE A 230 7.56 27.36 8.72
CA PHE A 230 6.53 26.56 9.42
C PHE A 230 7.05 26.06 10.77
N LEU A 231 8.25 25.49 10.80
CA LEU A 231 8.89 25.06 12.04
C LEU A 231 9.09 26.22 13.02
N LYS A 232 9.41 27.41 12.51
CA LYS A 232 9.54 28.60 13.35
C LYS A 232 8.20 29.00 13.97
N LEU A 233 7.12 28.99 13.19
CA LEU A 233 5.77 29.31 13.66
C LEU A 233 5.30 28.31 14.72
N ILE A 234 5.43 27.01 14.45
CA ILE A 234 5.00 25.95 15.36
C ILE A 234 5.79 26.01 16.68
N LYS A 235 7.13 26.21 16.62
CA LYS A 235 7.94 26.40 17.82
C LYS A 235 7.48 27.57 18.67
N GLY A 236 7.26 28.73 18.04
CA GLY A 236 6.81 29.93 18.74
C GLY A 236 5.46 29.71 19.41
N TYR A 237 4.53 29.09 18.70
CA TYR A 237 3.20 28.77 19.22
C TYR A 237 3.24 27.81 20.41
N VAL A 238 4.03 26.73 20.32
CA VAL A 238 4.22 25.76 21.42
C VAL A 238 4.83 26.43 22.66
N GLU A 239 5.79 27.34 22.47
CA GLU A 239 6.43 28.08 23.56
C GLU A 239 5.48 29.10 24.20
N GLU A 240 4.63 29.77 23.41
CA GLU A 240 3.69 30.79 23.88
C GLU A 240 2.48 30.19 24.62
N GLU A 241 1.92 29.10 24.10
CA GLU A 241 0.74 28.43 24.66
C GLU A 241 1.09 27.32 25.68
N GLU A 242 2.36 27.19 26.04
CA GLU A 242 2.90 26.18 26.99
C GLU A 242 2.43 24.74 26.69
N ILE A 243 2.42 24.36 25.40
CA ILE A 243 1.86 23.09 24.95
C ILE A 243 2.77 21.92 25.35
N ASP A 244 2.23 20.99 26.12
CA ASP A 244 2.91 19.72 26.43
C ASP A 244 2.85 18.79 25.21
N ARG A 245 3.99 18.66 24.53
CA ARG A 245 4.09 17.86 23.32
C ARG A 245 4.30 16.39 23.66
N PRO A 246 3.59 15.45 23.01
CA PRO A 246 3.87 14.03 23.13
C PRO A 246 5.27 13.74 22.58
N SER A 247 6.27 13.79 23.45
CA SER A 247 7.66 13.50 23.13
C SER A 247 7.89 12.00 23.26
N ASP A 248 7.63 11.25 22.19
CA ASP A 248 8.10 9.87 22.11
C ASP A 248 8.42 9.46 20.68
N THR A 249 9.72 9.53 20.36
CA THR A 249 10.49 8.58 19.55
C THR A 249 9.70 7.76 18.52
N VAL A 250 9.08 8.41 17.53
CA VAL A 250 8.49 7.68 16.39
C VAL A 250 9.58 7.40 15.35
N VAL A 251 10.48 6.47 15.65
CA VAL A 251 11.32 5.85 14.61
C VAL A 251 10.44 4.86 13.87
N ARG A 252 9.76 5.30 12.81
CA ARG A 252 9.20 4.37 11.82
C ARG A 252 10.35 3.86 10.96
N SER A 253 10.54 2.55 10.95
CA SER A 253 11.49 1.86 10.08
C SER A 253 11.14 2.09 8.60
N VAL A 254 11.87 3.01 7.96
CA VAL A 254 11.82 3.29 6.52
C VAL A 254 12.70 2.29 5.79
N ALA A 255 12.17 1.11 5.47
CA ALA A 255 12.92 0.14 4.66
C ALA A 255 12.06 -0.62 3.65
N GLY A 256 10.84 -1.04 4.03
CA GLY A 256 10.03 -1.93 3.19
C GLY A 256 9.27 -1.26 2.04
N ARG A 257 8.80 -0.02 2.20
CA ARG A 257 8.02 0.70 1.17
C ARG A 257 8.87 1.28 0.04
N ASN A 258 10.19 1.38 0.25
CA ASN A 258 11.09 2.01 -0.70
C ASN A 258 11.45 1.11 -1.89
N VAL A 259 11.38 -0.22 -1.76
CA VAL A 259 11.81 -1.12 -2.85
C VAL A 259 10.87 -1.02 -4.07
N SER A 260 9.55 -0.94 -3.85
CA SER A 260 8.58 -0.77 -4.95
C SER A 260 8.73 0.61 -5.61
N LYS A 261 8.83 1.67 -4.79
CA LYS A 261 9.06 3.04 -5.27
C LYS A 261 10.34 3.16 -6.10
N VAL A 262 11.46 2.62 -5.59
CA VAL A 262 12.75 2.60 -6.29
C VAL A 262 12.65 1.82 -7.60
N THR A 263 11.91 0.70 -7.63
CA THR A 263 11.72 -0.08 -8.86
C THR A 263 10.91 0.70 -9.90
N ILE A 264 9.85 1.40 -9.49
CA ILE A 264 9.06 2.26 -10.39
C ILE A 264 9.94 3.38 -10.95
N ILE A 265 10.66 4.11 -10.09
CA ILE A 265 11.59 5.18 -10.51
C ILE A 265 12.63 4.64 -11.51
N GLN A 266 13.29 3.53 -11.20
CA GLN A 266 14.28 2.93 -12.09
C GLN A 266 13.73 2.52 -13.46
N LYS A 267 12.44 2.17 -13.55
CA LYS A 267 11.80 1.82 -14.82
C LYS A 267 11.38 3.06 -15.60
N LEU A 268 10.90 4.10 -14.92
CA LEU A 268 10.66 5.42 -15.52
C LEU A 268 11.96 6.01 -16.08
N ASP A 269 13.07 5.93 -15.35
CA ASP A 269 14.39 6.36 -15.81
C ASP A 269 14.88 5.60 -17.06
N ARG A 270 14.40 4.37 -17.24
CA ARG A 270 14.67 3.53 -18.43
C ARG A 270 13.71 3.80 -19.59
N ARG A 271 12.82 4.79 -19.44
CA ARG A 271 11.81 5.18 -20.42
C ARG A 271 10.85 4.05 -20.82
N MET A 272 10.43 3.23 -19.86
CA MET A 272 9.41 2.18 -20.10
C MET A 272 8.00 2.79 -20.16
N SER A 273 7.08 2.21 -20.92
CA SER A 273 5.67 2.67 -20.95
C SER A 273 4.95 2.38 -19.62
N LEU A 274 3.85 3.07 -19.35
CA LEU A 274 3.05 2.85 -18.14
C LEU A 274 2.49 1.43 -18.08
N GLU A 275 2.06 0.88 -19.22
CA GLU A 275 1.51 -0.48 -19.33
C GLU A 275 2.56 -1.53 -18.96
N ASP A 276 3.79 -1.38 -19.46
CA ASP A 276 4.88 -2.30 -19.17
C ASP A 276 5.31 -2.23 -17.70
N ILE A 277 5.32 -1.02 -17.13
CA ILE A 277 5.63 -0.83 -15.71
C ILE A 277 4.54 -1.45 -14.85
N ALA A 278 3.26 -1.18 -15.15
CA ALA A 278 2.10 -1.67 -14.44
C ALA A 278 2.01 -3.21 -14.50
N ALA A 279 2.16 -3.78 -15.70
CA ALA A 279 2.18 -5.23 -15.91
C ALA A 279 3.30 -5.89 -15.10
N ALA A 280 4.48 -5.29 -15.07
CA ALA A 280 5.61 -5.82 -14.30
C ALA A 280 5.47 -5.63 -12.78
N GLN A 281 4.60 -4.71 -12.32
CA GLN A 281 4.19 -4.59 -10.92
C GLN A 281 2.91 -5.39 -10.59
N LYS A 282 2.27 -5.98 -11.60
CA LYS A 282 0.96 -6.65 -11.51
C LYS A 282 -0.13 -5.73 -10.97
N SER A 283 -0.07 -4.46 -11.37
CA SER A 283 -1.07 -3.45 -11.05
C SER A 283 -1.77 -2.99 -12.34
N SER A 284 -2.89 -2.28 -12.20
CA SER A 284 -3.43 -1.48 -13.30
C SER A 284 -2.56 -0.23 -13.55
N VAL A 285 -2.79 0.44 -14.67
CA VAL A 285 -2.17 1.75 -14.96
C VAL A 285 -2.66 2.81 -13.95
N ASP A 286 -3.95 2.78 -13.61
CA ASP A 286 -4.54 3.64 -12.59
C ASP A 286 -3.86 3.49 -11.20
N GLU A 287 -3.68 2.24 -10.75
CA GLU A 287 -2.95 1.93 -9.52
C GLU A 287 -1.49 2.36 -9.60
N LEU A 288 -0.86 2.23 -10.78
CA LEU A 288 0.50 2.71 -11.00
C LEU A 288 0.60 4.23 -10.91
N LEU A 289 -0.31 4.97 -11.54
CA LEU A 289 -0.36 6.43 -11.44
C LEU A 289 -0.52 6.87 -9.99
N GLY A 290 -1.37 6.20 -9.20
CA GLY A 290 -1.51 6.42 -7.77
C GLY A 290 -0.21 6.19 -7.00
N MET A 291 0.55 5.16 -7.35
CA MET A 291 1.88 4.91 -6.78
C MET A 291 2.89 6.01 -7.16
N ILE A 292 2.87 6.49 -8.41
CA ILE A 292 3.77 7.55 -8.89
C ILE A 292 3.44 8.89 -8.21
N GLU A 293 2.16 9.24 -8.07
CA GLU A 293 1.69 10.40 -7.30
C GLU A 293 2.22 10.33 -5.86
N GLY A 294 2.17 9.15 -5.22
CA GLY A 294 2.74 8.92 -3.90
C GLY A 294 4.27 8.99 -3.83
N ILE A 295 4.98 8.77 -4.95
CA ILE A 295 6.44 8.97 -5.07
C ILE A 295 6.75 10.46 -5.12
N VAL A 296 6.04 11.20 -5.98
CA VAL A 296 6.19 12.66 -6.11
C VAL A 296 5.79 13.36 -4.82
N ALA A 297 4.69 12.99 -4.18
CA ALA A 297 4.30 13.55 -2.88
C ALA A 297 5.37 13.34 -1.79
N SER A 298 6.20 12.30 -1.91
CA SER A 298 7.31 12.05 -0.99
C SER A 298 8.58 12.86 -1.29
N GLY A 299 8.53 13.80 -2.23
CA GLY A 299 9.65 14.68 -2.56
C GLY A 299 10.56 14.18 -3.68
N THR A 300 10.19 13.09 -4.36
CA THR A 300 11.04 12.48 -5.39
C THR A 300 10.65 13.00 -6.76
N LYS A 301 11.62 13.54 -7.51
CA LYS A 301 11.42 13.87 -8.92
C LYS A 301 11.35 12.60 -9.75
N VAL A 302 10.43 12.58 -10.71
CA VAL A 302 10.25 11.48 -11.67
C VAL A 302 10.32 12.05 -13.08
N GLY A 303 10.98 11.31 -13.98
CA GLY A 303 11.03 11.66 -15.41
C GLY A 303 9.84 11.03 -16.12
N LEU A 304 8.87 11.84 -16.54
CA LEU A 304 7.66 11.40 -17.26
C LEU A 304 7.45 12.11 -18.60
N ASP A 305 8.32 13.05 -18.97
CA ASP A 305 8.16 13.87 -20.18
C ASP A 305 7.94 13.01 -21.43
N TYR A 306 8.73 11.93 -21.57
CA TYR A 306 8.60 11.02 -22.71
C TYR A 306 7.24 10.29 -22.78
N ILE A 307 6.56 10.09 -21.65
CA ILE A 307 5.21 9.51 -21.63
C ILE A 307 4.23 10.61 -21.96
N ILE A 308 4.35 11.78 -21.33
CA ILE A 308 3.41 12.90 -21.53
C ILE A 308 3.38 13.31 -23.01
N GLU A 309 4.54 13.41 -23.64
CA GLU A 309 4.72 13.73 -25.07
C GLU A 309 4.10 12.69 -26.03
N GLU A 310 3.75 11.49 -25.55
CA GLU A 310 3.03 10.47 -26.36
C GLU A 310 1.51 10.71 -26.39
N TYR A 311 0.96 11.37 -25.37
CA TYR A 311 -0.49 11.59 -25.21
C TYR A 311 -0.90 13.04 -25.48
N LEU A 312 -0.03 14.00 -25.17
CA LEU A 312 -0.31 15.44 -25.23
C LEU A 312 0.74 16.18 -26.04
N ASP A 313 0.30 17.19 -26.78
CA ASP A 313 1.20 18.16 -27.42
C ASP A 313 1.62 19.28 -26.44
N GLU A 314 2.59 20.09 -26.85
CA GLU A 314 3.14 21.16 -26.00
C GLU A 314 2.07 22.18 -25.58
N ASP A 315 1.12 22.50 -26.47
CA ASP A 315 0.06 23.48 -26.21
C ASP A 315 -0.91 22.95 -25.14
N SER A 316 -1.30 21.67 -25.22
CA SER A 316 -2.14 21.01 -24.20
C SER A 316 -1.44 20.90 -22.84
N ILE A 317 -0.13 20.64 -22.83
CA ILE A 317 0.63 20.59 -21.57
C ILE A 317 0.68 21.97 -20.93
N GLU A 318 0.89 23.03 -21.72
CA GLU A 318 0.91 24.42 -21.23
C GLU A 318 -0.45 24.84 -20.67
N GLU A 319 -1.54 24.53 -21.37
CA GLU A 319 -2.91 24.81 -20.90
C GLU A 319 -3.21 24.12 -19.56
N LEU A 320 -2.94 22.82 -19.45
CA LEU A 320 -3.14 22.08 -18.20
C LEU A 320 -2.23 22.60 -17.08
N TRP A 321 -1.01 23.03 -17.41
CA TRP A 321 -0.08 23.62 -16.45
C TRP A 321 -0.60 24.94 -15.89
N GLU A 322 -1.08 25.84 -16.74
CA GLU A 322 -1.70 27.11 -16.33
C GLU A 322 -2.92 26.85 -15.44
N CYS A 323 -3.74 25.87 -15.81
CA CYS A 323 -4.90 25.47 -15.01
C CYS A 323 -4.49 25.01 -13.59
N PHE A 324 -3.41 24.22 -13.45
CA PHE A 324 -2.86 23.87 -12.13
C PHE A 324 -2.26 25.06 -11.36
N MET A 325 -1.74 26.07 -12.05
CA MET A 325 -1.26 27.31 -11.43
C MET A 325 -2.40 28.19 -10.91
N GLU A 326 -3.57 28.12 -11.52
CA GLU A 326 -4.75 28.90 -11.12
C GLU A 326 -5.67 28.14 -10.15
N SER A 327 -5.54 26.81 -10.08
CA SER A 327 -6.35 25.93 -9.24
C SER A 327 -6.21 26.21 -7.73
N GLU A 328 -7.32 26.06 -7.01
CA GLU A 328 -7.39 26.24 -5.56
C GLU A 328 -6.76 25.05 -4.82
N ASN A 329 -7.08 23.81 -5.22
CA ASN A 329 -6.62 22.60 -4.53
C ASN A 329 -5.68 21.73 -5.38
N GLY A 330 -5.58 22.00 -6.67
CA GLY A 330 -4.75 21.24 -7.61
C GLY A 330 -5.15 19.79 -7.70
N THR A 331 -6.44 19.45 -7.53
CA THR A 331 -6.94 18.08 -7.65
C THR A 331 -7.26 17.77 -9.10
N THR A 332 -7.14 16.49 -9.48
CA THR A 332 -7.52 16.03 -10.83
C THR A 332 -8.99 16.34 -11.10
N ASP A 333 -9.88 16.11 -10.14
CA ASP A 333 -11.32 16.37 -10.30
C ASP A 333 -11.63 17.86 -10.53
N GLU A 334 -10.90 18.77 -9.90
CA GLU A 334 -11.09 20.21 -10.09
C GLU A 334 -10.78 20.61 -11.53
N VAL A 335 -9.61 20.20 -12.04
CA VAL A 335 -9.19 20.48 -13.41
C VAL A 335 -10.06 19.74 -14.43
N LEU A 336 -10.48 18.50 -14.16
CA LEU A 336 -11.38 17.75 -15.02
C LEU A 336 -12.72 18.48 -15.22
N ASN A 337 -13.27 19.05 -14.15
CA ASN A 337 -14.51 19.83 -14.21
C ASN A 337 -14.33 21.16 -14.96
N GLU A 338 -13.17 21.80 -14.83
CA GLU A 338 -12.87 23.07 -15.50
C GLU A 338 -12.67 22.90 -17.02
N MET A 339 -12.06 21.79 -17.44
CA MET A 339 -11.73 21.52 -18.84
C MET A 339 -12.89 20.85 -19.63
N GLU A 340 -14.07 20.67 -19.04
CA GLU A 340 -15.30 20.18 -19.70
C GLU A 340 -15.09 18.98 -20.67
N ASP A 341 -14.41 17.93 -20.21
CA ASP A 341 -14.09 16.70 -20.98
C ASP A 341 -13.08 16.87 -22.15
N ALA A 342 -12.37 17.99 -22.25
CA ALA A 342 -11.32 18.18 -23.27
C ALA A 342 -10.15 17.19 -23.12
N TYR A 343 -9.91 16.72 -21.89
CA TYR A 343 -8.83 15.82 -21.51
C TYR A 343 -9.37 14.65 -20.69
N SER A 344 -8.78 13.48 -20.86
CA SER A 344 -9.02 12.32 -20.02
C SER A 344 -8.40 12.50 -18.62
N GLU A 345 -8.96 11.79 -17.64
CA GLU A 345 -8.41 11.78 -16.28
C GLU A 345 -6.93 11.36 -16.24
N GLU A 346 -6.53 10.42 -17.08
CA GLU A 346 -5.15 9.94 -17.19
C GLU A 346 -4.20 11.05 -17.68
N GLU A 347 -4.58 11.80 -18.73
CA GLU A 347 -3.81 12.93 -19.25
C GLU A 347 -3.61 14.03 -18.21
N ILE A 348 -4.69 14.41 -17.51
CA ILE A 348 -4.63 15.42 -16.44
C ILE A 348 -3.72 14.95 -15.30
N ARG A 349 -3.82 13.68 -14.89
CA ARG A 349 -2.96 13.11 -13.84
C ARG A 349 -1.49 13.13 -14.24
N LEU A 350 -1.17 12.83 -15.49
CA LEU A 350 0.21 12.85 -15.98
C LEU A 350 0.83 14.26 -15.89
N VAL A 351 0.10 15.29 -16.34
CA VAL A 351 0.54 16.68 -16.22
C VAL A 351 0.63 17.11 -14.76
N ARG A 352 -0.33 16.71 -13.93
CA ARG A 352 -0.31 16.96 -12.48
C ARG A 352 0.93 16.39 -11.80
N ILE A 353 1.32 15.16 -12.14
CA ILE A 353 2.51 14.51 -11.60
C ILE A 353 3.76 15.30 -12.00
N LYS A 354 3.86 15.73 -13.27
CA LYS A 354 4.95 16.59 -13.75
C LYS A 354 4.99 17.91 -12.99
N PHE A 355 3.86 18.60 -12.91
CA PHE A 355 3.69 19.84 -12.17
C PHE A 355 4.19 19.72 -10.72
N MET A 356 3.71 18.73 -9.97
CA MET A 356 4.13 18.53 -8.59
C MET A 356 5.61 18.12 -8.46
N SER A 357 6.14 17.36 -9.42
CA SER A 357 7.54 16.94 -9.48
C SER A 357 8.50 18.12 -9.71
N GLU A 358 8.08 19.13 -10.47
CA GLU A 358 8.92 20.29 -10.80
C GLU A 358 8.77 21.43 -9.80
N VAL A 359 7.53 21.77 -9.45
CA VAL A 359 7.21 22.94 -8.65
C VAL A 359 7.38 22.63 -7.15
N ALA A 360 6.81 21.52 -6.68
CA ALA A 360 6.86 21.18 -5.26
C ALA A 360 8.23 20.62 -4.81
N ASN A 361 8.96 19.91 -5.70
CA ASN A 361 10.12 19.08 -5.31
C ASN A 361 11.51 19.56 -5.75
#